data_AF-A0A7C7VJC5-F1
#
_entry.id   AF-A0A7C7VJC5-F1
#
_cell.length_a   1.000
_cell.length_b   1.000
_cell.length_c   1.000
_cell.angle_alpha   90.00
_cell.angle_beta   90.00
_cell.angle_gamma   90.00
#
_symmetry.space_group_name_H-M   'P 1'
#
loop_
_entity.id
_entity.type
_entity.pdbx_description
1 polymer ?
#
loop_
_entity_poly.entity_id
_entity_poly.type
_entity_poly.pdbx_seq_one_letter_code
_entity_poly.pdbx_strand_id
1 'polypeptide(L)'
;FTVLKPEELTGAQKKALKIIRERVLEKYGGTGVQDAINSAFFKLLKMIVIYPVEDPEKLTDHKGKVLPEARLVPYGTTARELAYKIHTELGDSFIYAIDARSKRRLGESYILKNRDVISIVSAKKRV
;
A
#
# COMPACT_ATOMS: atom_id res chain seq x y z
N PHE A 1 0.60 -13.72 -17.84
CA PHE A 1 -0.66 -13.13 -18.32
C PHE A 1 -1.74 -14.19 -18.42
N THR A 2 -3.00 -13.78 -18.47
CA THR A 2 -4.16 -14.66 -18.69
C THR A 2 -4.77 -14.31 -20.04
N VAL A 3 -5.10 -15.33 -20.83
CA VAL A 3 -5.83 -15.13 -22.09
C VAL A 3 -7.31 -15.16 -21.75
N LEU A 4 -8.04 -14.07 -22.05
CA LEU A 4 -9.45 -13.94 -21.69
C LEU A 4 -10.36 -14.82 -22.56
N LYS A 5 -9.97 -15.05 -23.82
CA LYS A 5 -10.73 -15.84 -24.80
C LYS A 5 -9.84 -16.84 -25.55
N PRO A 6 -9.39 -17.92 -24.89
CA PRO A 6 -8.47 -18.89 -25.49
C PRO A 6 -9.05 -19.65 -26.69
N GLU A 7 -10.37 -19.73 -26.81
CA GLU A 7 -11.11 -20.36 -27.90
C GLU A 7 -11.02 -19.60 -29.23
N GLU A 8 -10.89 -18.26 -29.20
CA GLU A 8 -10.74 -17.43 -30.40
C GLU A 8 -9.32 -17.51 -31.01
N LEU A 9 -8.39 -18.19 -30.34
CA LEU A 9 -7.00 -18.30 -30.80
C LEU A 9 -6.77 -19.48 -31.73
N THR A 10 -6.12 -19.20 -32.86
CA THR A 10 -5.56 -20.22 -33.75
C THR A 10 -4.45 -21.01 -33.04
N GLY A 11 -4.18 -22.24 -33.52
CA GLY A 11 -3.09 -23.07 -32.99
C GLY A 11 -1.71 -22.38 -33.05
N ALA A 12 -1.45 -21.60 -34.10
CA ALA A 12 -0.23 -20.82 -34.25
C ALA A 12 -0.09 -19.73 -33.18
N GLN A 13 -1.16 -18.97 -32.91
CA GLN A 13 -1.18 -17.95 -31.86
C GLN A 13 -1.00 -18.56 -30.46
N LYS A 14 -1.66 -19.70 -30.18
CA LYS A 14 -1.47 -20.44 -28.91
C LYS A 14 0.00 -20.83 -28.73
N LYS A 15 0.63 -21.36 -29.77
CA LYS A 15 2.05 -21.75 -29.74
C LYS A 15 2.97 -20.53 -29.53
N ALA A 16 2.72 -19.42 -30.21
CA ALA A 16 3.48 -18.18 -30.03
C ALA A 16 3.39 -17.63 -28.60
N LEU A 17 2.17 -17.57 -28.04
CA LEU A 17 1.94 -17.13 -26.65
C LEU A 17 2.60 -18.06 -25.63
N LYS A 18 2.62 -19.37 -25.89
CA LYS A 18 3.35 -20.35 -25.08
C LYS A 18 4.86 -20.08 -25.10
N ILE A 19 5.44 -19.82 -26.29
CA ILE A 19 6.86 -19.46 -26.43
C ILE A 19 7.18 -18.19 -25.63
N ILE A 20 6.35 -17.15 -25.71
CA ILE A 20 6.55 -15.91 -24.96
C ILE A 20 6.54 -16.18 -23.44
N ARG A 21 5.59 -17.01 -22.97
CA ARG A 21 5.50 -17.38 -21.56
C ARG A 21 6.78 -18.09 -21.09
N GLU A 22 7.18 -19.16 -21.78
CA GLU A 22 8.29 -20.02 -21.35
C GLU A 22 9.66 -19.36 -21.54
N ARG A 23 9.88 -18.73 -22.70
CA ARG A 23 11.23 -18.22 -23.06
C ARG A 23 11.52 -16.81 -22.60
N VAL A 24 10.49 -16.01 -22.33
CA VAL A 24 10.64 -14.60 -21.92
C VAL A 24 10.16 -14.44 -20.49
N LEU A 25 8.88 -14.65 -20.22
CA LEU A 25 8.31 -14.30 -18.92
C LEU A 25 8.82 -15.20 -17.79
N GLU A 26 8.88 -16.51 -17.99
CA GLU A 26 9.41 -17.44 -16.96
C GLU A 26 10.91 -17.27 -16.77
N LYS A 27 11.66 -17.10 -17.87
CA LYS A 27 13.10 -16.86 -17.83
C LYS A 27 13.48 -15.59 -17.04
N TYR A 28 12.74 -14.51 -17.22
CA TYR A 28 13.04 -13.21 -16.59
C TYR A 28 12.15 -12.91 -15.38
N GLY A 29 11.27 -13.83 -14.98
CA GLY A 29 10.32 -13.64 -13.87
C GLY A 29 9.16 -12.67 -14.15
N GLY A 30 9.03 -12.17 -15.38
CA GLY A 30 7.98 -11.25 -15.79
C GLY A 30 8.41 -10.34 -16.94
N THR A 31 7.76 -9.18 -17.04
CA THR A 31 8.12 -8.13 -18.02
C THR A 31 9.14 -7.13 -17.49
N GLY A 32 9.47 -7.18 -16.20
CA GLY A 32 10.36 -6.22 -15.52
C GLY A 32 9.73 -4.86 -15.19
N VAL A 33 8.53 -4.55 -15.71
CA VAL A 33 7.86 -3.25 -15.45
C VAL A 33 7.56 -3.07 -13.97
N GLN A 34 6.96 -4.07 -13.33
CA GLN A 34 6.65 -4.00 -11.89
C GLN A 34 7.93 -3.92 -11.05
N ASP A 35 9.00 -4.62 -11.44
CA ASP A 35 10.28 -4.61 -10.74
C ASP A 35 10.99 -3.26 -10.83
N ALA A 36 10.89 -2.60 -12.00
CA ALA A 36 11.41 -1.25 -12.20
C ALA A 36 10.68 -0.25 -11.29
N ILE A 37 9.34 -0.28 -11.27
CA ILE A 37 8.52 0.58 -10.40
C ILE A 37 8.85 0.30 -8.92
N ASN A 38 8.84 -0.96 -8.51
CA ASN A 38 9.17 -1.36 -7.14
C ASN A 38 10.58 -0.92 -6.74
N SER A 39 11.55 -1.03 -7.65
CA SER A 39 12.93 -0.61 -7.38
C SER A 39 13.04 0.91 -7.25
N ALA A 40 12.33 1.68 -8.08
CA ALA A 40 12.29 3.13 -7.96
C ALA A 40 11.74 3.57 -6.59
N PHE A 41 10.57 3.07 -6.19
CA PHE A 41 9.91 3.47 -4.95
C PHE A 41 10.59 2.91 -3.70
N PHE A 42 10.85 1.60 -3.65
CA PHE A 42 11.32 0.95 -2.42
C PHE A 42 12.84 0.96 -2.28
N LYS A 43 13.61 0.89 -3.38
CA LYS A 43 15.08 0.80 -3.30
C LYS A 43 15.75 2.16 -3.43
N LEU A 44 15.35 2.98 -4.41
CA LEU A 44 15.97 4.28 -4.66
C LEU A 44 15.38 5.36 -3.73
N LEU A 45 14.05 5.53 -3.76
CA LEU A 45 13.36 6.55 -2.96
C LEU A 45 13.15 6.16 -1.49
N LYS A 46 13.49 4.91 -1.13
CA LYS A 46 13.34 4.36 0.24
C LYS A 46 11.95 4.60 0.83
N MET A 47 10.91 4.42 0.02
CA MET A 47 9.53 4.58 0.48
C MET A 47 9.02 3.31 1.18
N ILE A 48 8.02 3.50 2.03
CA ILE A 48 7.29 2.43 2.72
C ILE A 48 5.80 2.61 2.48
N VAL A 49 5.05 1.50 2.51
CA VAL A 49 3.60 1.49 2.36
C VAL A 49 2.95 1.48 3.72
N ILE A 50 1.99 2.37 3.96
CA ILE A 50 1.22 2.48 5.20
C ILE A 50 -0.26 2.37 4.89
N TYR A 51 -1.02 1.74 5.77
CA TYR A 51 -2.46 1.55 5.63
C TYR A 51 -3.19 2.35 6.70
N PRO A 52 -3.53 3.63 6.44
CA PRO A 52 -4.34 4.39 7.36
C PRO A 52 -5.76 3.83 7.40
N VAL A 53 -6.29 3.63 8.61
CA VAL A 53 -7.68 3.20 8.85
C VAL A 53 -8.32 4.12 9.86
N GLU A 54 -9.65 4.23 9.84
CA GLU A 54 -10.37 5.02 10.84
C GLU A 54 -10.69 4.14 12.05
N ASP A 55 -11.25 2.95 11.80
CA ASP A 55 -11.54 1.93 12.80
C ASP A 55 -10.41 0.88 12.84
N PRO A 56 -9.57 0.86 13.90
CA PRO A 56 -8.48 -0.11 14.04
C PRO A 56 -8.96 -1.53 14.43
N GLU A 57 -10.22 -1.72 14.84
CA GLU A 57 -10.81 -3.05 15.07
C GLU A 57 -11.26 -3.69 13.77
N LYS A 58 -12.01 -2.93 12.97
CA LYS A 58 -12.56 -3.41 11.69
C LYS A 58 -11.59 -3.26 10.53
N LEU A 59 -10.54 -2.47 10.70
CA LEU A 59 -9.60 -2.06 9.66
C LEU A 59 -10.29 -1.29 8.52
N THR A 60 -11.29 -0.48 8.85
CA THR A 60 -12.16 0.21 7.88
C THR A 60 -12.11 1.73 7.99
N ASP A 61 -12.61 2.41 6.95
CA ASP A 61 -13.09 3.81 7.05
C ASP A 61 -14.53 3.89 7.61
N HIS A 62 -15.05 5.11 7.77
CA HIS A 62 -16.47 5.39 8.10
C HIS A 62 -17.48 4.77 7.12
N LYS A 63 -17.09 4.43 5.89
CA LYS A 63 -17.96 3.77 4.89
C LYS A 63 -17.90 2.25 4.98
N GLY A 64 -17.12 1.69 5.91
CA GLY A 64 -16.93 0.26 6.07
C GLY A 64 -16.01 -0.38 5.02
N LYS A 65 -15.25 0.41 4.25
CA LYS A 65 -14.27 -0.13 3.29
C LYS A 65 -13.04 -0.63 4.03
N VAL A 66 -12.72 -1.91 3.88
CA VAL A 66 -11.57 -2.55 4.52
C VAL A 66 -10.28 -2.09 3.84
N LEU A 67 -9.31 -1.63 4.64
CA LEU A 67 -8.01 -1.09 4.21
C LEU A 67 -8.18 -0.14 3.01
N PRO A 68 -8.88 0.99 3.22
CA PRO A 68 -9.38 1.84 2.14
C PRO A 68 -8.28 2.42 1.26
N GLU A 69 -7.06 2.54 1.80
CA GLU A 69 -5.92 3.12 1.12
C GLU A 69 -4.61 2.40 1.46
N ALA A 70 -3.69 2.33 0.50
CA ALA A 70 -2.29 2.00 0.67
C ALA A 70 -1.42 3.21 0.28
N ARG A 71 -0.85 3.89 1.27
CA ARG A 71 -0.14 5.16 1.09
C ARG A 71 1.37 4.96 1.10
N LEU A 72 2.05 5.53 0.11
CA LEU A 72 3.51 5.59 0.08
C LEU A 72 4.02 6.81 0.83
N VAL A 73 4.93 6.61 1.79
CA VAL A 73 5.64 7.68 2.49
C VAL A 73 7.15 7.38 2.54
N PRO A 74 8.02 8.39 2.61
CA PRO A 74 9.45 8.16 2.83
C PRO A 74 9.71 7.39 4.13
N TYR A 75 10.70 6.49 4.13
CA TYR A 75 11.20 5.89 5.37
C TYR A 75 11.65 6.98 6.35
N GLY A 76 11.35 6.80 7.64
CA GLY A 76 11.59 7.80 8.68
C GLY A 76 10.40 8.71 8.98
N THR A 77 9.35 8.69 8.13
CA THR A 77 8.10 9.44 8.39
C THR A 77 7.50 9.02 9.74
N THR A 78 7.11 9.99 10.55
CA THR A 78 6.48 9.80 11.86
C THR A 78 4.95 9.67 11.79
N ALA A 79 4.33 9.19 12.87
CA ALA A 79 2.87 9.10 12.97
C ALA A 79 2.18 10.46 12.79
N ARG A 80 2.74 11.55 13.34
CA ARG A 80 2.16 12.89 13.19
C ARG A 80 2.35 13.46 11.78
N GLU A 81 3.50 13.24 11.15
CA GLU A 81 3.71 13.64 9.75
C GLU A 81 2.77 12.90 8.80
N LEU A 82 2.46 11.63 9.07
CA LEU A 82 1.43 10.91 8.33
C LEU A 82 0.05 11.57 8.51
N ALA A 83 -0.30 12.00 9.72
CA ALA A 83 -1.55 12.73 9.95
C ALA A 83 -1.61 14.01 9.08
N TYR A 84 -0.54 14.79 9.01
CA TYR A 84 -0.44 15.94 8.10
C TYR A 84 -0.58 15.57 6.61
N LYS A 85 -0.03 14.41 6.19
CA LYS A 85 -0.18 13.91 4.81
C LYS A 85 -1.60 13.47 4.48
N ILE A 86 -2.40 13.07 5.48
CA ILE A 86 -3.81 12.74 5.30
C ILE A 86 -4.64 14.04 5.25
N HIS A 87 -4.49 14.90 6.26
CA HIS A 87 -5.15 16.20 6.32
C HIS A 87 -4.47 17.10 7.35
N THR A 88 -4.27 18.38 7.04
CA THR A 88 -3.60 19.34 7.94
C THR A 88 -4.23 19.38 9.34
N GLU A 89 -5.56 19.45 9.42
CA GLU A 89 -6.28 19.44 10.71
C GLU A 89 -6.00 18.20 11.59
N LEU A 90 -5.76 17.03 10.99
CA LEU A 90 -5.42 15.82 11.74
C LEU A 90 -4.03 15.93 12.36
N GLY A 91 -3.08 16.52 11.63
CA GLY A 91 -1.73 16.79 12.13
C GLY A 91 -1.69 17.87 13.21
N ASP A 92 -2.48 18.93 13.05
CA ASP A 92 -2.57 20.05 14.00
C ASP A 92 -3.22 19.63 15.32
N SER A 93 -4.21 18.74 15.25
CA SER A 93 -4.95 18.26 16.42
C SER A 93 -4.58 16.82 16.81
N PHE A 94 -3.42 16.33 16.39
CA PHE A 94 -2.93 14.98 16.69
C PHE A 94 -2.83 14.75 18.20
N ILE A 95 -3.38 13.64 18.69
CA ILE A 95 -3.26 13.22 20.09
C ILE A 95 -2.35 12.00 20.19
N TYR A 96 -2.69 10.93 19.47
CA TYR A 96 -1.88 9.72 19.36
C TYR A 96 -2.34 8.93 18.13
N ALA A 97 -1.59 7.88 17.79
CA ALA A 97 -2.02 6.91 16.80
C ALA A 97 -2.21 5.53 17.42
N ILE A 98 -2.95 4.64 16.77
CA ILE A 98 -3.18 3.26 17.22
C ILE A 98 -2.63 2.32 16.15
N ASP A 99 -1.69 1.44 16.54
CA ASP A 99 -1.34 0.29 15.70
C ASP A 99 -2.48 -0.73 15.75
N ALA A 100 -3.15 -0.94 14.62
CA ALA A 100 -4.30 -1.83 14.54
C ALA A 100 -3.94 -3.32 14.80
N ARG A 101 -2.67 -3.72 14.66
CA ARG A 101 -2.23 -5.10 14.92
C ARG A 101 -2.01 -5.34 16.41
N SER A 102 -1.22 -4.48 17.06
CA SER A 102 -0.87 -4.63 18.48
C SER A 102 -1.85 -3.95 19.44
N LYS A 103 -2.76 -3.13 18.91
CA LYS A 103 -3.71 -2.29 19.66
C LYS A 103 -3.05 -1.27 20.59
N ARG A 104 -1.75 -1.03 20.41
CA ARG A 104 -0.97 -0.11 21.23
C ARG A 104 -1.15 1.32 20.73
N ARG A 105 -1.16 2.25 21.68
CA ARG A 105 -1.04 3.68 21.38
C ARG A 105 0.40 3.99 21.01
N LEU A 106 0.56 4.78 19.96
CA LEU A 106 1.81 5.25 19.39
C LEU A 106 1.88 6.76 19.57
N GLY A 107 3.01 7.25 20.07
CA GLY A 107 3.25 8.70 20.21
C GLY A 107 3.48 9.37 18.85
N GLU A 108 3.51 10.71 18.86
CA GLU A 108 3.70 11.51 17.64
C GLU A 108 5.02 11.20 16.91
N SER A 109 6.08 10.90 17.64
CA SER A 109 7.43 10.61 17.14
C SER A 109 7.66 9.16 16.75
N TYR A 110 6.62 8.31 16.82
CA TYR A 110 6.74 6.92 16.36
C TYR A 110 7.08 6.90 14.87
N ILE A 111 8.23 6.29 14.54
CA ILE A 111 8.68 6.10 13.15
C ILE A 111 7.90 4.95 12.53
N LEU A 112 7.18 5.25 11.46
CA LEU A 112 6.35 4.28 10.74
C LEU A 112 7.19 3.17 10.13
N LYS A 113 6.65 1.95 10.17
CA LYS A 113 7.25 0.76 9.56
C LYS A 113 6.45 0.33 8.35
N ASN A 114 7.13 -0.31 7.41
CA ASN A 114 6.47 -0.79 6.21
C ASN A 114 5.34 -1.76 6.56
N ARG A 115 4.16 -1.51 5.98
CA ARG A 115 2.89 -2.22 6.20
C ARG A 115 2.26 -2.02 7.57
N ASP A 116 2.61 -0.95 8.28
CA ASP A 116 1.86 -0.51 9.45
C ASP A 116 0.41 -0.23 9.05
N VAL A 117 -0.51 -0.67 9.90
CA VAL A 117 -1.94 -0.40 9.78
C VAL A 117 -2.29 0.48 10.97
N ILE A 118 -2.59 1.75 10.72
CA ILE A 118 -2.57 2.78 11.76
C ILE A 118 -3.83 3.64 11.72
N SER A 119 -4.43 3.88 12.88
CA SER A 119 -5.52 4.85 13.05
C SER A 119 -5.01 6.09 13.75
N ILE A 120 -5.31 7.27 13.20
CA ILE A 120 -4.93 8.55 13.76
C ILE A 120 -6.06 9.04 14.66
N VAL A 121 -5.76 9.33 15.92
CA VAL A 121 -6.69 9.93 16.87
C VAL A 121 -6.35 11.41 17.02
N SER A 122 -7.31 12.27 16.70
CA SER A 122 -7.19 13.72 16.78
C SER A 122 -8.29 14.34 17.64
N ALA A 123 -8.04 15.53 18.20
CA ALA A 123 -9.01 16.24 19.04
C ALA A 123 -10.21 16.75 18.24
N LYS A 124 -10.01 17.06 16.96
CA LYS A 124 -11.07 17.38 16.01
C LYS A 124 -11.39 16.13 15.20
N LYS A 125 -12.11 15.19 15.82
CA LYS A 125 -12.57 14.00 15.11
C LYS A 125 -13.62 14.45 14.07
N ARG A 126 -13.36 14.21 12.79
CA ARG A 126 -14.40 14.33 11.76
C ARG A 126 -15.43 13.24 12.05
N VAL A 127 -16.68 13.64 12.26
CA VAL A 127 -17.86 12.77 12.30
C VAL A 127 -18.31 12.52 10.86
#